data_AF-A0A1B6M2R8-F1
#
_entry.id   AF-A0A1B6M2R8-F1
#
_cell.length_a   1.000
_cell.length_b   1.000
_cell.length_c   1.000
_cell.angle_alpha   90.00
_cell.angle_beta   90.00
_cell.angle_gamma   90.00
#
_symmetry.space_group_name_H-M   'P 1'
#
loop_
_entity.id
_entity.type
_entity.pdbx_description
1 polymer ?
#
loop_
_entity_poly.entity_id
_entity_poly.type
_entity_poly.pdbx_seq_one_letter_code
_entity_poly.pdbx_strand_id
1 'polypeptide(L)'
;MEVNDEEDTGNELNESTLHQKKPTDKGNRFTSLRIGSSIVEKDRRVAYCSDLDRSVLLTNFEKRGWVHVGPDDDWNFYWAGMHTCRNLFSVDSGYRMNENQMINHFPNHYELSRKDLLVKNIKRYRKEMEREGNPIAERGDIPGRYLHLDFIPITFVLPADYNMFVEEYRKSPQSTWIMKPCGKSQGAGIFLINKLSKLKRWSRESKTPFNPSLVKNRM
;
A
#
# COMPACT_ATOMS: atom_id res chain seq x y z
N MET A 1 33.37 -2.53 55.45
CA MET A 1 34.57 -1.83 55.94
C MET A 1 35.09 -1.10 54.73
N GLU A 2 35.02 0.22 54.58
CA GLU A 2 34.96 1.41 55.45
C GLU A 2 34.06 2.47 54.72
N VAL A 3 33.17 3.27 55.35
CA VAL A 3 33.39 4.48 56.20
C VAL A 3 34.09 5.57 55.33
N ASN A 4 33.58 6.76 54.98
CA ASN A 4 32.91 7.90 55.64
C ASN A 4 32.49 8.92 54.53
N ASP A 5 31.36 9.63 54.60
CA ASP A 5 31.02 10.90 55.33
C ASP A 5 31.55 12.22 54.72
N GLU A 6 30.56 13.09 54.45
CA GLU A 6 30.44 14.57 54.40
C GLU A 6 31.68 15.49 54.25
N GLU A 7 31.57 16.53 53.43
CA GLU A 7 31.32 17.91 53.92
C GLU A 7 31.12 18.96 52.81
N ASP A 8 30.19 19.86 53.10
CA ASP A 8 29.84 21.11 52.44
C ASP A 8 30.73 22.25 52.95
N THR A 9 31.22 23.13 52.07
CA THR A 9 31.64 24.49 52.44
C THR A 9 31.34 25.46 51.30
N GLY A 10 30.47 26.43 51.60
CA GLY A 10 30.19 27.56 50.73
C GLY A 10 31.32 28.60 50.70
N ASN A 11 31.24 29.52 49.75
CA ASN A 11 31.77 30.86 49.95
C ASN A 11 31.05 31.92 49.10
N GLU A 12 30.92 33.09 49.71
CA GLU A 12 30.13 34.26 49.34
C GLU A 12 30.84 35.24 48.37
N LEU A 13 30.00 35.98 47.63
CA LEU A 13 30.02 37.42 47.27
C LEU A 13 31.26 38.08 46.61
N ASN A 14 30.98 38.80 45.51
CA ASN A 14 31.44 40.20 45.38
C ASN A 14 30.53 41.04 44.46
N GLU A 15 30.19 42.24 44.95
CA GLU A 15 29.32 43.26 44.39
C GLU A 15 30.04 44.26 43.44
N SER A 16 29.21 45.14 42.86
CA SER A 16 29.46 46.46 42.21
C SER A 16 29.35 46.42 40.67
N THR A 17 28.59 47.29 39.97
CA THR A 17 28.23 48.68 40.25
C THR A 17 26.88 49.05 39.61
N LEU A 18 26.13 49.87 40.36
CA LEU A 18 24.85 50.53 40.11
C LEU A 18 24.92 51.58 38.98
N HIS A 19 23.94 51.63 38.07
CA HIS A 19 23.49 52.91 37.46
C HIS A 19 21.99 52.88 37.11
N GLN A 20 21.21 53.60 37.93
CA GLN A 20 19.82 53.95 37.67
C GLN A 20 19.74 55.14 36.69
N LYS A 21 18.81 55.08 35.71
CA LYS A 21 18.17 56.26 35.12
C LYS A 21 16.66 56.04 35.03
N LYS A 22 15.93 57.07 35.50
CA LYS A 22 14.47 57.19 35.65
C LYS A 22 13.70 57.24 34.31
N PRO A 23 12.37 57.01 34.31
CA PRO A 23 11.55 56.90 33.11
C PRO A 23 11.10 58.27 32.59
N THR A 24 10.99 58.39 31.27
CA THR A 24 10.27 59.49 30.60
C THR A 24 9.34 58.92 29.55
N ASP A 25 8.05 58.97 29.87
CA ASP A 25 6.93 58.85 28.95
C ASP A 25 6.85 60.10 28.07
N LYS A 26 6.58 59.91 26.77
CA LYS A 26 5.89 60.80 25.80
C LYS A 26 6.28 60.44 24.37
N GLY A 27 5.34 59.88 23.62
CA GLY A 27 5.48 59.76 22.18
C GLY A 27 4.55 58.74 21.53
N ASN A 28 3.25 58.95 21.68
CA ASN A 28 2.20 58.24 20.95
C ASN A 28 2.43 58.40 19.43
N ARG A 29 3.04 57.40 18.79
CA ARG A 29 2.99 57.23 17.33
C ARG A 29 2.12 56.02 17.04
N PHE A 30 0.91 56.32 16.58
CA PHE A 30 0.02 55.40 15.89
C PHE A 30 0.81 54.61 14.82
N THR A 31 1.13 53.36 15.12
CA THR A 31 1.26 52.33 14.10
C THR A 31 0.24 51.26 14.46
N SER A 32 -0.73 51.10 13.56
CA SER A 32 -1.79 50.10 13.61
C SER A 32 -1.17 48.71 13.80
N LEU A 33 -1.10 48.25 15.04
CA LEU A 33 -1.04 46.84 15.36
C LEU A 33 -2.37 46.24 14.86
N ARG A 34 -2.30 45.47 13.78
CA ARG A 34 -3.39 44.56 13.41
C ARG A 34 -3.54 43.60 14.59
N ILE A 35 -4.53 43.89 15.43
CA ILE A 35 -5.03 42.99 16.45
C ILE A 35 -5.32 41.68 15.74
N GLY A 36 -4.72 40.60 16.25
CA GLY A 36 -4.84 39.27 15.69
C GLY A 36 -6.29 38.92 15.45
N SER A 37 -6.58 38.48 14.22
CA SER A 37 -7.79 37.73 13.94
C SER A 37 -7.63 36.35 14.58
N SER A 38 -7.99 36.22 15.85
CA SER A 38 -8.36 34.92 16.38
C SER A 38 -9.72 34.54 15.79
N ILE A 39 -9.74 33.35 15.18
CA ILE A 39 -10.90 32.48 14.97
C ILE A 39 -11.83 32.89 13.81
N VAL A 40 -11.59 32.27 12.65
CA VAL A 40 -12.48 31.18 12.22
C VAL A 40 -11.57 30.07 11.68
N GLU A 41 -11.31 29.01 12.46
CA GLU A 41 -11.06 27.72 11.82
C GLU A 41 -12.31 27.46 10.99
N LYS A 42 -12.22 27.78 9.69
CA LYS A 42 -13.28 27.47 8.74
C LYS A 42 -13.50 25.98 8.92
N ASP A 43 -14.70 25.59 9.33
CA ASP A 43 -15.19 24.21 9.36
C ASP A 43 -14.86 23.58 7.99
N ARG A 44 -13.65 23.01 7.88
CA ARG A 44 -13.06 22.67 6.59
C ARG A 44 -13.60 21.30 6.29
N ARG A 45 -14.87 21.29 5.87
CA ARG A 45 -15.57 20.09 5.45
C ARG A 45 -14.71 19.39 4.42
N VAL A 46 -14.41 18.12 4.68
CA VAL A 46 -13.58 17.29 3.83
C VAL A 46 -14.20 17.26 2.43
N ALA A 47 -13.44 17.68 1.44
CA ALA A 47 -13.81 17.57 0.04
C ALA A 47 -13.46 16.17 -0.47
N TYR A 48 -14.41 15.49 -1.11
CA TYR A 48 -14.19 14.17 -1.68
C TYR A 48 -14.52 14.13 -3.17
N CYS A 49 -13.76 13.31 -3.90
CA CYS A 49 -13.98 13.01 -5.30
C CYS A 49 -14.13 11.49 -5.48
N SER A 50 -14.95 11.04 -6.42
CA SER A 50 -15.00 9.64 -6.83
C SER A 50 -15.37 9.49 -8.30
N ASP A 51 -14.66 8.60 -9.00
CA ASP A 51 -14.98 8.14 -10.35
C ASP A 51 -15.79 6.82 -10.32
N LEU A 52 -16.24 6.40 -9.13
CA LEU A 52 -17.02 5.20 -8.90
C LEU A 52 -18.42 5.57 -8.40
N ASP A 53 -19.43 5.25 -9.22
CA ASP A 53 -20.82 5.34 -8.80
C ASP A 53 -21.20 4.13 -7.95
N ARG A 54 -20.98 4.25 -6.63
CA ARG A 54 -21.32 3.24 -5.62
C ARG A 54 -22.07 3.90 -4.48
N SER A 55 -23.38 3.68 -4.44
CA SER A 55 -24.30 4.27 -3.46
C SER A 55 -23.81 4.14 -2.01
N VAL A 56 -23.26 2.99 -1.63
CA VAL A 56 -22.72 2.73 -0.29
C VAL A 56 -21.59 3.69 0.08
N LEU A 57 -20.73 4.05 -0.88
CA LEU A 57 -19.64 5.00 -0.66
C LEU A 57 -20.17 6.43 -0.60
N LEU A 58 -20.95 6.83 -1.60
CA LEU A 58 -21.49 8.19 -1.71
C LEU A 58 -22.34 8.56 -0.48
N THR A 59 -23.27 7.67 -0.10
CA THR A 59 -24.10 7.86 1.11
C THR A 59 -23.26 7.95 2.38
N ASN A 60 -22.12 7.24 2.44
CA ASN A 60 -21.25 7.22 3.61
C ASN A 60 -20.47 8.54 3.76
N PHE A 61 -20.04 9.13 2.65
CA PHE A 61 -19.40 10.45 2.62
C PHE A 61 -20.40 11.56 2.93
N GLU A 62 -21.59 11.53 2.33
CA GLU A 62 -22.67 12.48 2.61
C GLU A 62 -23.08 12.49 4.09
N LYS A 63 -23.25 11.31 4.70
CA LYS A 63 -23.55 11.17 6.13
C LYS A 63 -22.46 11.73 7.06
N ARG A 64 -21.22 11.87 6.57
CA ARG A 64 -20.11 12.50 7.30
C ARG A 64 -20.06 14.01 7.08
N GLY A 65 -20.96 14.58 6.28
CA GLY A 65 -20.94 15.99 5.93
C GLY A 65 -19.82 16.36 4.94
N TRP A 66 -19.24 15.37 4.25
CA TRP A 66 -18.21 15.61 3.25
C TRP A 66 -18.83 16.24 1.99
N VAL A 67 -18.07 17.12 1.33
CA VAL A 67 -18.53 17.86 0.16
C VAL A 67 -18.01 17.17 -1.10
N HIS A 68 -18.92 16.82 -2.01
CA HIS A 68 -18.54 16.25 -3.30
C HIS A 68 -17.93 17.34 -4.21
N VAL A 69 -16.77 17.06 -4.79
CA VAL A 69 -16.06 17.93 -5.75
C VAL A 69 -15.59 17.12 -6.96
N GLY A 70 -15.26 17.81 -8.05
CA GLY A 70 -14.70 17.19 -9.25
C GLY A 70 -13.23 16.78 -9.09
N PRO A 71 -12.70 15.98 -10.04
CA PRO A 71 -11.31 15.53 -10.03
C PRO A 71 -10.29 16.67 -10.26
N ASP A 72 -10.73 17.75 -10.89
CA ASP A 72 -9.91 18.94 -11.19
C ASP A 72 -10.02 20.02 -10.09
N ASP A 73 -10.86 19.80 -9.07
CA ASP A 73 -11.04 20.71 -7.93
C ASP A 73 -10.07 20.38 -6.77
N ASP A 74 -10.01 21.24 -5.73
CA ASP A 74 -9.26 20.96 -4.50
C ASP A 74 -9.98 19.90 -3.65
N TRP A 75 -9.62 18.64 -3.84
CA TRP A 75 -10.11 17.50 -3.05
C TRP A 75 -9.13 17.13 -1.93
N ASN A 76 -9.66 16.53 -0.86
CA ASN A 76 -8.86 15.95 0.23
C ASN A 76 -8.83 14.43 0.16
N PHE A 77 -9.92 13.80 -0.28
CA PHE A 77 -10.01 12.36 -0.40
C PHE A 77 -10.57 11.93 -1.77
N TYR A 78 -9.80 11.17 -2.54
CA TYR A 78 -10.24 10.60 -3.80
C TYR A 78 -10.49 9.10 -3.64
N TRP A 79 -11.76 8.69 -3.67
CA TRP A 79 -12.12 7.30 -3.87
C TRP A 79 -12.07 6.96 -5.36
N ALA A 80 -10.89 6.57 -5.82
CA ALA A 80 -10.58 6.34 -7.22
C ALA A 80 -10.67 4.85 -7.61
N GLY A 81 -11.06 4.60 -8.86
CA GLY A 81 -10.93 3.31 -9.52
C GLY A 81 -9.50 3.04 -9.98
N MET A 82 -9.19 1.76 -10.28
CA MET A 82 -7.83 1.33 -10.60
C MET A 82 -7.17 2.09 -11.76
N HIS A 83 -7.94 2.49 -12.77
CA HIS A 83 -7.41 3.24 -13.92
C HIS A 83 -6.93 4.63 -13.51
N THR A 84 -7.75 5.34 -12.76
CA THR A 84 -7.43 6.67 -12.24
C THR A 84 -6.26 6.61 -11.27
N CYS A 85 -6.24 5.65 -10.34
CA CYS A 85 -5.08 5.45 -9.46
C CYS A 85 -3.78 5.23 -10.26
N ARG A 86 -3.83 4.39 -11.30
CA ARG A 86 -2.65 4.14 -12.13
C ARG A 86 -2.17 5.40 -12.83
N ASN A 87 -3.09 6.23 -13.31
CA ASN A 87 -2.74 7.48 -13.98
C ASN A 87 -2.16 8.49 -12.99
N LEU A 88 -2.78 8.67 -11.82
CA LEU A 88 -2.31 9.59 -10.78
C LEU A 88 -0.92 9.20 -10.23
N PHE A 89 -0.62 7.90 -10.15
CA PHE A 89 0.71 7.42 -9.76
C PHE A 89 1.70 7.29 -10.93
N SER A 90 1.26 7.51 -12.17
CA SER A 90 2.14 7.42 -13.32
C SER A 90 3.14 8.58 -13.31
N VAL A 91 4.42 8.26 -13.48
CA VAL A 91 5.48 9.29 -13.61
C VAL A 91 5.18 10.23 -14.79
N ASP A 92 4.59 9.70 -15.85
CA ASP A 92 4.24 10.45 -17.06
C ASP A 92 3.12 11.47 -16.85
N SER A 93 2.31 11.32 -15.78
CA SER A 93 1.24 12.27 -15.48
C SER A 93 1.78 13.62 -15.00
N GLY A 94 3.01 13.66 -14.48
CA GLY A 94 3.59 14.84 -13.81
C GLY A 94 2.86 15.25 -12.52
N TYR A 95 1.80 14.54 -12.12
CA TYR A 95 0.97 14.89 -10.99
C TYR A 95 1.65 14.47 -9.68
N ARG A 96 1.69 15.39 -8.72
CA ARG A 96 2.16 15.12 -7.36
C ARG A 96 1.04 15.47 -6.38
N MET A 97 0.61 14.48 -5.61
CA MET A 97 -0.39 14.70 -4.57
C MET A 97 0.16 15.61 -3.47
N ASN A 98 -0.70 16.50 -2.97
CA ASN A 98 -0.41 17.36 -1.84
C ASN A 98 -0.46 16.57 -0.52
N GLU A 99 0.10 17.12 0.56
CA GLU A 99 0.15 16.46 1.88
C GLU A 99 -1.24 16.20 2.48
N ASN A 100 -2.24 17.00 2.10
CA ASN A 100 -3.63 16.89 2.54
C ASN A 100 -4.50 16.02 1.60
N GLN A 101 -3.88 15.37 0.61
CA GLN A 101 -4.56 14.53 -0.37
C GLN A 101 -4.35 13.06 -0.06
N MET A 102 -5.45 12.32 0.02
CA MET A 102 -5.47 10.89 0.25
C MET A 102 -6.22 10.17 -0.87
N ILE A 103 -5.71 9.01 -1.25
CA ILE A 103 -6.32 8.12 -2.24
C ILE A 103 -6.42 6.70 -1.68
N ASN A 104 -7.47 5.98 -2.07
CA ASN A 104 -7.81 4.64 -1.56
C ASN A 104 -6.93 3.49 -2.08
N HIS A 105 -5.84 3.76 -2.81
CA HIS A 105 -4.95 2.74 -3.35
C HIS A 105 -3.48 3.11 -3.14
N PHE A 106 -2.66 2.10 -2.84
CA PHE A 106 -1.20 2.25 -2.86
C PHE A 106 -0.65 2.12 -4.30
N PRO A 107 0.45 2.82 -4.62
CA PRO A 107 1.24 2.54 -5.82
C PRO A 107 1.61 1.06 -5.88
N ASN A 108 1.58 0.46 -7.08
CA ASN A 108 1.98 -0.94 -7.30
C ASN A 108 1.23 -1.99 -6.44
N HIS A 109 0.03 -1.68 -5.92
CA HIS A 109 -0.79 -2.64 -5.15
C HIS A 109 -1.09 -3.98 -5.87
N TYR A 110 -0.95 -4.00 -7.20
CA TYR A 110 -1.09 -5.21 -8.01
C TYR A 110 -0.04 -6.28 -7.73
N GLU A 111 1.11 -5.94 -7.13
CA GLU A 111 2.16 -6.88 -6.75
C GLU A 111 1.67 -7.96 -5.77
N LEU A 112 0.71 -7.62 -4.90
CA LEU A 112 0.12 -8.55 -3.95
C LEU A 112 -1.28 -9.03 -4.35
N SER A 113 -2.02 -8.24 -5.13
CA SER A 113 -3.40 -8.58 -5.51
C SER A 113 -3.55 -9.37 -6.81
N ARG A 114 -2.54 -9.33 -7.71
CA ARG A 114 -2.51 -10.21 -8.88
C ARG A 114 -1.89 -11.57 -8.54
N LYS A 115 -2.55 -12.65 -8.98
CA LYS A 115 -2.17 -14.02 -8.59
C LYS A 115 -0.77 -14.42 -9.07
N ASP A 116 -0.39 -14.02 -10.28
CA ASP A 116 0.93 -14.29 -10.85
C ASP A 116 2.05 -13.56 -10.10
N LEU A 117 1.81 -12.29 -9.75
CA LEU A 117 2.78 -11.49 -9.02
C LEU A 117 2.90 -11.92 -7.56
N LEU A 118 1.78 -12.22 -6.89
CA LEU A 118 1.78 -12.76 -5.53
C LEU A 118 2.67 -14.00 -5.41
N VAL A 119 2.51 -14.96 -6.32
CA VAL A 119 3.31 -16.20 -6.32
C VAL A 119 4.78 -15.91 -6.60
N LYS A 120 5.08 -15.04 -7.56
CA LYS A 120 6.47 -14.63 -7.85
C LYS A 120 7.13 -13.94 -6.66
N ASN A 121 6.41 -13.03 -6.01
CA ASN A 121 6.88 -12.26 -4.86
C ASN A 121 7.12 -13.16 -3.65
N ILE A 122 6.23 -14.09 -3.35
CA ILE A 122 6.42 -15.05 -2.24
C ILE A 122 7.58 -16.01 -2.52
N LYS A 123 7.73 -16.49 -3.76
CA LYS A 123 8.89 -17.31 -4.15
C LYS A 123 10.21 -16.53 -3.98
N ARG A 124 10.24 -15.25 -4.38
CA ARG A 124 11.40 -14.37 -4.19
C ARG A 124 11.71 -14.17 -2.70
N TYR A 125 10.69 -13.82 -1.91
CA TYR A 125 10.81 -13.58 -0.48
C TYR A 125 11.35 -14.81 0.28
N ARG A 126 10.81 -16.00 0.00
CA ARG A 126 11.32 -17.26 0.57
C ARG A 126 12.82 -17.45 0.30
N LYS A 127 13.26 -17.29 -0.96
CA LYS A 127 14.67 -17.43 -1.35
C LYS A 127 15.58 -16.38 -0.72
N GLU A 128 15.07 -15.18 -0.50
CA GLU A 128 15.80 -14.09 0.15
C GLU A 128 16.02 -14.37 1.63
N MET A 129 14.95 -14.75 2.35
CA MET A 129 15.01 -15.12 3.75
C MET A 129 15.94 -16.34 3.99
N GLU A 130 15.96 -17.31 3.08
CA GLU A 130 16.92 -18.42 3.13
C GLU A 130 18.37 -17.98 2.99
N ARG A 131 18.65 -17.08 2.05
CA ARG A 131 20.00 -16.57 1.81
C ARG A 131 20.52 -15.80 3.02
N GLU A 132 19.63 -15.10 3.70
CA GLU A 132 19.93 -14.32 4.90
C GLU A 132 19.99 -15.17 6.18
N GLY A 133 19.64 -16.47 6.10
CA GLY A 133 19.55 -17.32 7.29
C GLY A 133 18.44 -16.89 8.26
N ASN A 134 17.41 -16.20 7.76
CA ASN A 134 16.32 -15.71 8.60
C ASN A 134 15.49 -16.90 9.12
N PRO A 135 15.18 -16.97 10.44
CA PRO A 135 14.39 -18.06 11.02
C PRO A 135 13.03 -18.28 10.35
N ILE A 136 12.43 -17.24 9.74
CA ILE A 136 11.15 -17.40 9.01
C ILE A 136 11.24 -18.37 7.82
N ALA A 137 12.45 -18.57 7.27
CA ALA A 137 12.73 -19.50 6.19
C ALA A 137 13.14 -20.90 6.66
N GLU A 138 12.99 -21.19 7.96
CA GLU A 138 13.24 -22.53 8.51
C GLU A 138 12.47 -23.60 7.72
N ARG A 139 13.14 -24.71 7.44
CA ARG A 139 12.57 -25.87 6.73
C ARG A 139 11.90 -26.79 7.75
N GLY A 140 10.70 -27.25 7.43
CA GLY A 140 10.02 -28.24 8.26
C GLY A 140 10.53 -29.66 8.00
N ASP A 141 10.00 -30.62 8.76
CA ASP A 141 10.36 -32.05 8.67
C ASP A 141 10.07 -32.67 7.29
N ILE A 142 9.17 -32.06 6.51
CA ILE A 142 8.82 -32.50 5.17
C ILE A 142 9.74 -31.79 4.15
N PRO A 143 10.53 -32.55 3.36
CA PRO A 143 11.43 -31.98 2.37
C PRO A 143 10.74 -30.99 1.43
N GLY A 144 11.34 -29.81 1.28
CA GLY A 144 10.86 -28.76 0.38
C GLY A 144 9.77 -27.85 0.96
N ARG A 145 9.29 -28.09 2.19
CA ARG A 145 8.33 -27.22 2.88
C ARG A 145 9.03 -26.29 3.87
N TYR A 146 8.42 -25.12 4.08
CA TYR A 146 8.85 -24.14 5.07
C TYR A 146 8.01 -24.30 6.33
N LEU A 147 8.61 -24.12 7.50
CA LEU A 147 7.88 -24.20 8.77
C LEU A 147 6.87 -23.05 8.90
N HIS A 148 7.30 -21.81 8.61
CA HIS A 148 6.46 -20.62 8.78
C HIS A 148 5.84 -20.10 7.48
N LEU A 149 6.43 -20.45 6.33
CA LEU A 149 6.01 -19.92 5.03
C LEU A 149 5.15 -20.90 4.20
N ASP A 150 4.71 -22.05 4.73
CA ASP A 150 3.88 -23.05 4.00
C ASP A 150 2.37 -22.75 4.03
N PHE A 151 1.97 -21.53 3.66
CA PHE A 151 0.56 -21.11 3.59
C PHE A 151 0.08 -20.82 2.17
N ILE A 152 0.94 -21.02 1.16
CA ILE A 152 0.60 -20.87 -0.26
C ILE A 152 0.67 -22.23 -0.93
N PRO A 153 -0.41 -22.70 -1.59
CA PRO A 153 -0.38 -23.96 -2.31
C PRO A 153 0.65 -23.93 -3.44
N ILE A 154 1.20 -25.09 -3.79
CA ILE A 154 2.11 -25.24 -4.92
C ILE A 154 1.45 -24.63 -6.17
N THR A 155 2.11 -23.61 -6.73
CA THR A 155 1.56 -22.81 -7.83
C THR A 155 2.60 -22.55 -8.90
N PHE A 156 2.17 -22.65 -10.15
CA PHE A 156 2.98 -22.46 -11.35
C PHE A 156 2.38 -21.37 -12.23
N VAL A 157 3.21 -20.46 -12.72
CA VAL A 157 2.81 -19.37 -13.62
C VAL A 157 3.07 -19.79 -15.07
N LEU A 158 2.00 -20.13 -15.80
CA LEU A 158 2.11 -20.53 -17.20
C LEU A 158 2.19 -19.31 -18.15
N PRO A 159 2.88 -19.42 -19.30
CA PRO A 159 3.58 -20.61 -19.81
C PRO A 159 4.97 -20.84 -19.21
N ALA A 160 5.52 -19.87 -18.45
CA ALA A 160 6.91 -19.90 -17.97
C ALA A 160 7.26 -21.15 -17.13
N ASP A 161 6.35 -21.54 -16.25
CA ASP A 161 6.54 -22.68 -15.34
C ASP A 161 5.96 -24.00 -15.88
N TYR A 162 5.64 -24.09 -17.18
CA TYR A 162 4.93 -25.26 -17.75
C TYR A 162 5.66 -26.59 -17.51
N ASN A 163 6.97 -26.63 -17.78
CA ASN A 163 7.74 -27.87 -17.61
C ASN A 163 7.80 -28.30 -16.14
N MET A 164 8.01 -27.35 -15.23
CA MET A 164 7.99 -27.61 -13.78
C MET A 164 6.63 -28.15 -13.32
N PHE A 165 5.53 -27.58 -13.85
CA PHE A 165 4.20 -28.10 -13.57
C PHE A 165 4.02 -29.54 -14.10
N VAL A 166 4.51 -29.85 -15.30
CA VAL A 166 4.41 -31.20 -15.87
C VAL A 166 5.19 -32.21 -15.03
N GLU A 167 6.36 -31.85 -14.54
CA GLU A 167 7.15 -32.69 -13.61
C GLU A 167 6.39 -32.94 -12.31
N GLU A 168 5.82 -31.90 -11.70
CA GLU A 168 5.04 -32.03 -10.47
C GLU A 168 3.78 -32.88 -10.67
N TYR A 169 3.04 -32.66 -11.77
CA TYR A 169 1.85 -33.43 -12.12
C TYR A 169 2.17 -34.94 -12.26
N ARG A 170 3.33 -35.30 -12.82
CA ARG A 170 3.74 -36.70 -13.00
C ARG A 170 3.97 -37.45 -11.69
N LYS A 171 4.26 -36.75 -10.58
CA LYS A 171 4.42 -37.36 -9.26
C LYS A 171 3.09 -37.92 -8.72
N SER A 172 1.98 -37.26 -9.06
CA SER A 172 0.63 -37.71 -8.66
C SER A 172 -0.39 -37.40 -9.77
N PRO A 173 -0.47 -38.24 -10.82
CA PRO A 173 -1.31 -37.97 -12.01
C PRO A 173 -2.82 -37.90 -11.72
N GLN A 174 -3.26 -38.47 -10.59
CA GLN A 174 -4.67 -38.45 -10.16
C GLN A 174 -5.04 -37.12 -9.46
N SER A 175 -4.07 -36.24 -9.23
CA SER A 175 -4.31 -34.95 -8.56
C SER A 175 -5.16 -34.02 -9.43
N THR A 176 -6.13 -33.36 -8.80
CA THR A 176 -6.92 -32.31 -9.43
C THR A 176 -6.27 -30.95 -9.19
N TRP A 177 -6.04 -30.21 -10.26
CA TRP A 177 -5.45 -28.87 -10.26
C TRP A 177 -6.50 -27.83 -10.63
N ILE A 178 -6.34 -26.62 -10.11
CA ILE A 178 -7.20 -25.48 -10.41
C ILE A 178 -6.43 -24.46 -11.25
N MET A 179 -6.92 -24.16 -12.46
CA MET A 179 -6.40 -23.08 -13.28
C MET A 179 -7.20 -21.80 -13.02
N LYS A 180 -6.49 -20.70 -12.83
CA LYS A 180 -7.07 -19.38 -12.57
C LYS A 180 -6.40 -18.35 -13.50
N PRO A 181 -7.16 -17.42 -14.10
CA PRO A 181 -6.56 -16.29 -14.80
C PRO A 181 -5.90 -15.32 -13.81
N CYS A 182 -4.74 -14.76 -14.21
CA CYS A 182 -3.90 -13.93 -13.34
C CYS A 182 -4.64 -12.71 -12.77
N GLY A 183 -5.34 -11.96 -13.63
CA GLY A 183 -5.98 -10.68 -13.30
C GLY A 183 -7.52 -10.70 -13.30
N LYS A 184 -8.17 -11.88 -13.33
CA LYS A 184 -9.64 -11.97 -13.24
C LYS A 184 -10.10 -12.27 -11.82
N SER A 185 -11.31 -11.85 -11.49
CA SER A 185 -11.99 -12.05 -10.21
C SER A 185 -13.31 -12.80 -10.40
N GLN A 186 -14.05 -13.02 -9.31
CA GLN A 186 -15.42 -13.60 -9.32
C GLN A 186 -15.54 -15.00 -9.94
N GLY A 187 -14.45 -15.78 -9.92
CA GLY A 187 -14.45 -17.13 -10.50
C GLY A 187 -14.41 -17.18 -12.04
N ALA A 188 -14.42 -16.03 -12.73
CA ALA A 188 -14.45 -15.98 -14.18
C ALA A 188 -13.19 -16.62 -14.80
N GLY A 189 -13.38 -17.65 -15.63
CA GLY A 189 -12.31 -18.38 -16.31
C GLY A 189 -11.55 -19.37 -15.43
N ILE A 190 -12.04 -19.67 -14.23
CA ILE A 190 -11.53 -20.77 -13.41
C ILE A 190 -12.00 -22.11 -13.99
N PHE A 191 -11.12 -23.09 -14.04
CA PHE A 191 -11.50 -24.47 -14.38
C PHE A 191 -10.57 -25.49 -13.73
N LEU A 192 -11.06 -26.72 -13.60
CA LEU A 192 -10.32 -27.84 -13.01
C LEU A 192 -9.64 -28.69 -14.08
N ILE A 193 -8.43 -29.15 -13.76
CA ILE A 193 -7.58 -29.96 -14.62
C ILE A 193 -7.24 -31.23 -13.87
N ASN A 194 -7.59 -32.36 -14.49
CA ASN A 194 -7.24 -33.70 -14.03
C ASN A 194 -6.47 -34.49 -15.11
N LYS A 195 -6.24 -33.89 -16.28
CA LYS A 195 -5.51 -34.49 -17.42
C LYS A 195 -4.67 -33.42 -18.11
N LEU A 196 -3.39 -33.71 -18.38
CA LEU A 196 -2.45 -32.78 -19.04
C LEU A 196 -2.92 -32.31 -20.42
N SER A 197 -3.70 -33.13 -21.15
CA SER A 197 -4.21 -32.77 -22.47
C SER A 197 -5.04 -31.48 -22.46
N LYS A 198 -5.69 -31.16 -21.33
CA LYS A 198 -6.45 -29.91 -21.14
C LYS A 198 -5.57 -28.66 -21.13
N LEU A 199 -4.26 -28.79 -20.93
CA LEU A 199 -3.31 -27.67 -20.83
C LEU A 199 -2.56 -27.35 -22.13
N LYS A 200 -2.80 -28.08 -23.23
CA LYS A 200 -2.05 -27.90 -24.49
C LYS A 200 -2.02 -26.44 -24.96
N ARG A 201 -3.14 -25.71 -24.86
CA ARG A 201 -3.23 -24.28 -25.24
C ARG A 201 -2.32 -23.37 -24.43
N TRP A 202 -2.04 -23.70 -23.18
CA TRP A 202 -1.22 -22.89 -22.27
C TRP A 202 0.24 -23.35 -22.20
N SER A 203 0.60 -24.37 -22.98
CA SER A 203 1.99 -24.83 -23.10
C SER A 203 2.83 -23.93 -24.01
N ARG A 204 2.19 -23.21 -24.93
CA ARG A 204 2.84 -22.39 -25.96
C ARG A 204 1.97 -21.19 -26.29
N GLU A 205 2.07 -20.13 -25.50
CA GLU A 205 1.58 -18.79 -25.87
C GLU A 205 2.16 -17.75 -24.89
N SER A 206 3.36 -17.27 -25.20
CA SER A 206 3.78 -15.92 -24.83
C SER A 206 3.56 -15.05 -26.08
N LYS A 207 2.74 -13.99 -25.96
CA LYS A 207 2.55 -12.88 -26.95
C LYS A 207 1.25 -12.79 -27.78
N THR A 208 0.07 -12.99 -27.21
CA THR A 208 -1.15 -12.33 -27.77
C THR A 208 -2.02 -11.72 -26.66
N PRO A 209 -2.44 -10.45 -26.79
CA PRO A 209 -3.45 -9.87 -25.90
C PRO A 209 -4.75 -10.66 -26.03
N PHE A 210 -5.34 -11.02 -24.89
CA PHE A 210 -6.60 -11.76 -24.80
C PHE A 210 -7.71 -11.03 -25.59
N ASN A 211 -8.19 -11.64 -26.69
CA ASN A 211 -9.33 -11.16 -27.47
C ASN A 211 -10.64 -11.79 -26.93
N PRO A 212 -11.57 -11.01 -26.34
CA PRO A 212 -12.81 -11.54 -25.74
C PRO A 212 -13.80 -12.17 -26.74
N SER A 213 -13.62 -11.95 -28.04
CA SER A 213 -14.60 -12.36 -29.08
C SER A 213 -14.68 -13.88 -29.33
N LEU A 214 -13.69 -14.67 -28.91
CA LEU A 214 -13.64 -16.12 -29.19
C LEU A 214 -14.45 -17.00 -28.22
N VAL A 215 -15.07 -16.43 -27.18
CA VAL A 215 -15.84 -17.20 -26.18
C VAL A 215 -17.34 -17.27 -26.54
N LYS A 216 -17.80 -16.51 -27.53
CA LYS A 216 -19.25 -16.34 -27.79
C LYS A 216 -19.93 -17.45 -28.59
N ASN A 217 -19.19 -18.43 -29.12
CA ASN A 217 -19.74 -19.45 -30.05
C ASN A 217 -19.78 -20.87 -29.49
N ARG A 218 -20.06 -21.06 -28.19
CA ARG A 218 -20.49 -22.36 -27.64
C ARG A 218 -21.41 -22.15 -26.44
N MET A 219 -22.66 -21.81 -26.73
CA MET A 219 -23.82 -22.24 -25.95
C MET A 219 -24.64 -23.18 -26.82
#